data_AF-A0A8S3AP38-F1
#
_entry.id   AF-A0A8S3AP38-F1
#
_cell.length_a   1.000
_cell.length_b   1.000
_cell.length_c   1.000
_cell.angle_alpha   90.00
_cell.angle_beta   90.00
_cell.angle_gamma   90.00
#
_symmetry.space_group_name_H-M   'P 1'
#
loop_
_entity.id
_entity.type
_entity.pdbx_description
1 polymer ?
#
loop_
_entity_poly.entity_id
_entity_poly.type
_entity_poly.pdbx_seq_one_letter_code
_entity_poly.pdbx_strand_id
1 'polypeptide(L)' 'MASSLLNIKQSCIKCDKGGGIAICSGCQQQFCVKHFIEHRQELATQ' A
#
# COMPACT_ATOMS: atom_id res chain seq x y z
N MET A 1 3.29 -29.70 5.16
CA MET A 1 2.80 -28.43 5.74
C MET A 1 2.28 -27.63 4.57
N ALA A 2 0.96 -27.42 4.50
CA ALA A 2 0.32 -26.79 3.35
C ALA A 2 0.90 -25.39 3.15
N SER A 3 1.53 -25.19 2.00
CA SER A 3 2.01 -23.91 1.54
C SER A 3 0.81 -22.98 1.48
N SER A 4 0.67 -22.11 2.47
CA SER A 4 -0.24 -20.98 2.40
C SER A 4 0.11 -20.24 1.13
N LEU A 5 -0.71 -20.42 0.10
CA LEU A 5 -0.81 -19.47 -1.00
C LEU A 5 -1.26 -18.17 -0.33
N LEU A 6 -0.30 -17.44 0.22
CA LEU A 6 -0.47 -16.05 0.58
C LEU A 6 -0.78 -15.42 -0.77
N ASN A 7 -2.07 -15.33 -1.03
CA ASN A 7 -2.65 -14.39 -1.95
C ASN A 7 -2.16 -13.06 -1.38
N ILE A 8 -0.98 -12.63 -1.82
CA ILE A 8 -0.46 -11.29 -1.60
C ILE A 8 -1.41 -10.44 -2.45
N LYS A 9 -2.65 -10.31 -1.97
CA LYS A 9 -3.53 -9.22 -2.35
C LYS A 9 -2.70 -8.04 -1.92
N GLN A 10 -2.03 -7.44 -2.91
CA GLN A 10 -1.45 -6.15 -2.74
C GLN A 10 -2.65 -5.29 -2.40
N SER A 11 -2.80 -5.04 -1.11
CA SER A 11 -3.90 -4.32 -0.50
C SER A 11 -3.32 -3.04 0.06
N CYS A 12 -4.11 -1.98 0.05
CA CYS A 12 -3.71 -0.75 0.71
C CYS A 12 -3.65 -0.95 2.22
N ILE A 13 -2.55 -0.57 2.86
CA ILE A 13 -2.40 -0.62 4.33
C ILE A 13 -3.45 0.24 5.07
N LYS A 14 -3.98 1.31 4.44
CA LYS A 14 -5.00 2.19 5.02
C LYS A 14 -6.43 1.67 4.86
N CYS A 15 -6.77 0.94 3.78
CA CYS A 15 -8.17 0.60 3.50
C CYS A 15 -8.42 -0.82 3.00
N ASP A 16 -7.40 -1.66 2.94
CA ASP A 16 -7.41 -3.05 2.49
C ASP A 16 -7.97 -3.28 1.07
N LYS A 17 -8.17 -2.21 0.28
CA LYS A 17 -8.63 -2.32 -1.11
C LYS A 17 -7.47 -2.64 -2.04
N GLY A 18 -7.67 -3.64 -2.91
CA GLY A 18 -6.76 -4.01 -4.00
C GLY A 18 -7.34 -3.59 -5.35
N GLY A 19 -6.75 -2.57 -5.97
CA GLY A 19 -7.19 -2.06 -7.27
C GLY A 19 -6.16 -1.19 -7.99
N GLY A 20 -4.89 -1.28 -7.58
CA GLY A 20 -3.81 -0.38 -8.00
C GLY A 20 -3.02 0.05 -6.77
N ILE A 21 -1.98 -0.74 -6.45
CA ILE A 21 -1.12 -0.50 -5.30
C ILE A 21 0.20 0.13 -5.75
N ALA A 22 0.58 1.20 -5.08
CA ALA A 22 1.88 1.82 -5.16
C ALA A 22 2.62 1.59 -3.84
N ILE A 23 3.93 1.33 -3.93
CA ILE A 23 4.81 1.14 -2.78
C ILE A 23 5.60 2.43 -2.60
N CYS A 24 5.59 2.99 -1.40
CA CYS A 24 6.47 4.11 -1.07
C CYS A 24 7.87 3.57 -0.74
N SER A 25 8.89 3.94 -1.51
CA SER A 25 10.28 3.48 -1.25
C SER A 25 10.85 3.98 0.08
N GLY A 26 10.39 5.12 0.58
CA GLY A 26 10.84 5.66 1.88
C GLY A 26 10.25 4.92 3.07
N CYS A 27 8.95 4.63 3.03
CA CYS A 27 8.24 3.98 4.14
C CYS A 27 8.11 2.46 3.98
N GLN A 28 8.43 1.93 2.79
CA GLN A 28 8.24 0.52 2.39
C GLN A 28 6.81 0.01 2.63
N GLN A 29 5.83 0.92 2.56
CA GLN A 29 4.42 0.63 2.78
C GLN A 29 3.63 0.63 1.47
N GLN A 30 2.61 -0.22 1.43
CA GLN A 30 1.75 -0.47 0.29
C GLN A 30 0.49 0.39 0.40
N PHE A 31 0.20 1.22 -0.60
CA PHE A 31 -0.98 2.08 -0.60
C PHE A 31 -1.73 1.95 -1.90
N CYS A 32 -3.06 2.06 -1.88
CA CYS A 32 -3.80 2.26 -3.12
C CYS A 32 -3.52 3.66 -3.66
N VAL A 33 -3.75 3.88 -4.96
CA VAL A 33 -3.50 5.18 -5.62
C VAL A 33 -3.99 6.38 -4.81
N LYS A 34 -5.20 6.33 -4.26
CA LYS A 34 -5.76 7.41 -3.44
C LYS A 34 -4.91 7.67 -2.18
N HIS A 35 -4.67 6.64 -1.37
CA HIS A 35 -3.90 6.78 -0.14
C HIS A 35 -2.41 7.02 -0.39
N PHE A 36 -1.88 6.63 -1.55
CA PHE A 36 -0.51 6.94 -1.93
C PHE A 36 -0.33 8.44 -2.19
N ILE A 37 -1.31 9.08 -2.84
CA ILE A 37 -1.32 10.54 -3.06
C ILE A 37 -1.43 11.26 -1.72
N GLU A 38 -2.37 10.87 -0.85
CA GLU A 38 -2.51 11.45 0.50
C GLU A 38 -1.20 11.29 1.29
N HIS A 39 -0.61 10.09 1.30
CA HIS A 39 0.66 9.81 1.95
C HIS A 39 1.81 10.71 1.44
N ARG A 40 1.90 10.93 0.13
CA ARG A 40 2.91 11.82 -0.47
C ARG A 40 2.68 13.28 -0.10
N GLN A 41 1.43 13.72 0.02
CA GLN A 41 1.09 15.07 0.46
C GLN A 41 1.43 15.30 1.93
N GLU A 42 1.11 14.34 2.80
CA GLU A 42 1.52 14.36 4.21
C GLU A 42 3.04 14.47 4.34
N LEU A 43 3.79 13.66 3.58
CA LEU A 43 5.26 13.70 3.53
C LEU A 43 5.83 15.03 3.00
N ALA A 44 5.17 15.65 2.01
CA ALA A 44 5.61 16.92 1.44
C ALA A 44 5.35 18.13 2.36
N THR A 45 4.51 17.96 3.38
CA THR A 45 4.16 19.01 4.34
C THR A 45 4.99 18.93 5.63
N GLN A 46 5.78 17.87 5.80
CA GLN A 46 6.72 17.71 6.92
C GLN A 46 8.06 18.41 6.68
#